data_AF-A0A0X3PZQ8-F1
#
_entry.id   AF-A0A0X3PZQ8-F1
#
_cell.length_a   1.000
_cell.length_b   1.000
_cell.length_c   1.000
_cell.angle_alpha   90.00
_cell.angle_beta   90.00
_cell.angle_gamma   90.00
#
_symmetry.space_group_name_H-M   'P 1'
#
loop_
_entity.id
_entity.type
_entity.pdbx_description
1 polymer ?
#
loop_
_entity_poly.entity_id
_entity_poly.type
_entity_poly.pdbx_seq_one_letter_code
_entity_poly.pdbx_strand_id
1 'polypeptide(L)'
;MTPDDFVFSILNEQLPMRHLQSISEKEVCTILDKTPEKALQQPTLFRLLGNRGLISFSEYMFLLSVLNKPKSGFEIAFKVLDVNSSGTIELAEFSSLNKVASGAQIHHAEENSLSYFRLYADKEPIIQTSLMRHFFGKNGRKNLSYKEFCTFVENLQNEVLEIEFLRETSNRPTMSPAQFAHILLHHTKLPESCYENFITRLKRLSPDLEITRNFFIF
;
A
#
# COMPACT_ATOMS: atom_id res chain seq x y z
N MET A 1 -9.51 -7.82 -0.29
CA MET A 1 -9.41 -7.07 -1.56
C MET A 1 -8.20 -7.57 -2.33
N THR A 2 -8.13 -7.30 -3.64
CA THR A 2 -6.92 -7.58 -4.44
C THR A 2 -5.95 -6.40 -4.43
N PRO A 3 -4.67 -6.61 -4.77
CA PRO A 3 -3.71 -5.52 -5.02
C PRO A 3 -4.17 -4.49 -6.05
N ASP A 4 -4.85 -4.91 -7.13
CA ASP A 4 -5.47 -3.97 -8.07
C ASP A 4 -6.53 -3.12 -7.37
N ASP A 5 -7.43 -3.72 -6.60
CA ASP A 5 -8.46 -2.98 -5.85
C ASP A 5 -7.83 -1.97 -4.86
N PHE A 6 -6.71 -2.34 -4.22
CA PHE A 6 -5.93 -1.41 -3.39
C PHE A 6 -5.46 -0.21 -4.21
N VAL A 7 -4.78 -0.43 -5.34
CA VAL A 7 -4.26 0.66 -6.18
C VAL A 7 -5.40 1.57 -6.66
N PHE A 8 -6.50 1.00 -7.15
CA PHE A 8 -7.67 1.79 -7.57
C PHE A 8 -8.27 2.63 -6.44
N SER A 9 -8.28 2.11 -5.22
CA SER A 9 -8.77 2.85 -4.06
C SER A 9 -7.90 4.06 -3.71
N ILE A 10 -6.58 3.97 -3.90
CA ILE A 10 -5.65 5.08 -3.65
C ILE A 10 -5.81 6.18 -4.71
N LEU A 11 -6.03 5.79 -5.96
CA LEU A 11 -6.20 6.70 -7.08
C LEU A 11 -7.59 7.37 -7.10
N ASN A 12 -8.42 7.19 -6.07
CA ASN A 12 -9.81 7.67 -5.91
C ASN A 12 -10.67 7.43 -7.17
N GLU A 13 -10.42 6.35 -7.88
CA GLU A 13 -11.24 5.99 -9.03
C GLU A 13 -12.55 5.34 -8.57
N GLN A 14 -13.62 5.58 -9.32
CA GLN A 14 -14.77 4.69 -9.22
C GLN A 14 -14.29 3.29 -9.58
N LEU A 15 -14.28 2.40 -8.59
CA LEU A 15 -14.02 0.99 -8.83
C LEU A 15 -14.95 0.54 -9.95
N PRO A 16 -14.44 -0.11 -11.02
CA PRO A 16 -15.31 -0.69 -12.02
C PRO A 16 -16.34 -1.57 -11.31
N MET A 17 -17.58 -1.57 -11.78
CA MET A 17 -18.66 -2.41 -11.23
C MET A 17 -18.23 -3.88 -11.28
N ARG A 18 -17.62 -4.36 -10.21
CA ARG A 18 -17.11 -5.72 -10.06
C ARG A 18 -18.05 -6.46 -9.12
N HIS A 19 -18.55 -7.60 -9.57
CA HIS A 19 -19.30 -8.49 -8.70
C HIS A 19 -18.36 -9.09 -7.66
N LEU A 20 -18.76 -9.06 -6.38
CA LEU A 20 -18.04 -9.76 -5.33
C LEU A 20 -17.99 -11.25 -5.68
N GLN A 21 -16.79 -11.81 -5.70
CA GLN A 21 -16.57 -13.22 -5.96
C GLN A 21 -16.29 -13.96 -4.66
N SER A 22 -17.06 -15.03 -4.41
CA SER A 22 -16.70 -16.00 -3.39
C SER A 22 -15.59 -16.89 -3.94
N ILE A 23 -14.54 -17.11 -3.14
CA ILE A 23 -13.38 -17.94 -3.50
C ILE A 23 -13.31 -19.15 -2.58
N SER A 24 -12.94 -20.30 -3.14
CA SER A 24 -12.74 -21.54 -2.38
C SER A 24 -11.41 -21.56 -1.63
N GLU A 25 -11.31 -22.39 -0.57
CA GLU A 25 -10.04 -22.57 0.16
C GLU A 25 -8.89 -23.05 -0.76
N LYS A 26 -9.20 -23.87 -1.78
CA LYS A 26 -8.21 -24.34 -2.76
C LYS A 26 -7.67 -23.18 -3.61
N GLU A 27 -8.53 -22.25 -4.00
CA GLU A 27 -8.13 -21.05 -4.74
C GLU A 27 -7.31 -20.12 -3.87
N VAL A 28 -7.68 -19.94 -2.59
CA VAL A 28 -6.86 -19.20 -1.61
C VAL A 28 -5.45 -19.79 -1.54
N CYS A 29 -5.32 -21.10 -1.34
CA CYS A 29 -4.02 -21.77 -1.33
C CYS A 29 -3.24 -21.54 -2.64
N THR A 30 -3.91 -21.60 -3.79
CA THR A 30 -3.28 -21.38 -5.10
C THR A 30 -2.78 -19.95 -5.28
N ILE A 31 -3.54 -18.95 -4.80
CA ILE A 31 -3.15 -17.54 -4.81
C ILE A 31 -1.92 -17.33 -3.92
N LEU A 32 -1.96 -17.87 -2.70
CA LEU A 32 -0.87 -17.73 -1.74
C LEU A 32 0.41 -18.45 -2.19
N ASP A 33 0.31 -19.62 -2.81
CA ASP A 33 1.49 -20.36 -3.31
C ASP A 33 2.16 -19.67 -4.50
N LYS A 34 1.45 -18.80 -5.23
CA LYS A 34 2.01 -17.95 -6.30
C LYS A 34 2.55 -16.62 -5.82
N THR A 35 2.36 -16.27 -4.54
CA THR A 35 2.85 -15.01 -4.00
C THR A 35 4.38 -15.05 -3.90
N PRO A 36 5.10 -14.12 -4.56
CA PRO A 36 6.56 -14.08 -4.51
C PRO A 36 7.03 -13.78 -3.08
N GLU A 37 8.17 -14.33 -2.68
CA GLU A 37 8.76 -14.00 -1.38
C GLU A 37 9.53 -12.67 -1.43
N LYS A 38 9.65 -11.99 -0.28
CA LYS A 38 10.40 -10.72 -0.15
C LYS A 38 11.85 -10.77 -0.61
N ALA A 39 12.50 -11.94 -0.56
CA ALA A 39 13.87 -12.13 -1.01
C ALA A 39 14.07 -11.77 -2.50
N LEU A 40 13.00 -11.82 -3.30
CA LEU A 40 13.02 -11.45 -4.71
C LEU A 40 12.99 -9.93 -4.96
N GLN A 41 12.87 -9.11 -3.89
CA GLN A 41 12.84 -7.65 -3.93
C GLN A 41 12.04 -7.06 -5.10
N GLN A 42 10.84 -7.61 -5.34
CA GLN A 42 10.03 -7.24 -6.50
C GLN A 42 9.58 -5.78 -6.37
N PRO A 43 10.07 -4.87 -7.25
CA PRO A 43 9.72 -3.45 -7.17
C PRO A 43 8.29 -3.17 -7.67
N THR A 44 7.67 -4.15 -8.32
CA THR A 44 6.34 -4.06 -8.93
C THR A 44 5.41 -5.14 -8.38
N LEU A 45 5.45 -5.36 -7.06
CA LEU A 45 4.75 -6.46 -6.39
C LEU A 45 3.24 -6.38 -6.63
N PHE A 46 2.63 -5.20 -6.55
CA PHE A 46 1.18 -5.04 -6.64
C PHE A 46 0.69 -5.32 -8.05
N ARG A 47 1.36 -4.81 -9.10
CA ARG A 47 1.04 -5.16 -10.49
C ARG A 47 1.28 -6.62 -10.80
N LEU A 48 2.33 -7.21 -10.24
CA LEU A 48 2.65 -8.63 -10.46
C LEU A 48 1.55 -9.54 -9.89
N LEU A 49 1.05 -9.22 -8.69
CA LEU A 49 -0.06 -9.95 -8.08
C LEU A 49 -1.40 -9.62 -8.77
N GLY A 50 -1.63 -8.37 -9.13
CA GLY A 50 -2.85 -7.89 -9.79
C GLY A 50 -4.12 -8.34 -9.06
N ASN A 51 -5.05 -8.97 -9.78
CA ASN A 51 -6.26 -9.58 -9.20
C ASN A 51 -6.03 -10.93 -8.48
N ARG A 52 -4.79 -11.41 -8.38
CA ARG A 52 -4.39 -12.68 -7.75
C ARG A 52 -3.56 -12.45 -6.50
N GLY A 53 -4.00 -11.51 -5.67
CA GLY A 53 -3.48 -11.31 -4.32
C GLY A 53 -4.61 -11.10 -3.32
N LEU A 54 -4.32 -11.38 -2.06
CA LEU A 54 -5.26 -11.21 -0.95
C LEU A 54 -4.70 -10.19 0.03
N ILE A 55 -5.42 -9.09 0.22
CA ILE A 55 -5.14 -8.03 1.19
C ILE A 55 -6.33 -7.95 2.14
N SER A 56 -6.06 -8.06 3.44
CA SER A 56 -7.06 -7.88 4.49
C SER A 56 -7.37 -6.40 4.73
N PHE A 57 -8.44 -6.09 5.46
CA PHE A 57 -8.76 -4.71 5.82
C PHE A 57 -7.66 -4.06 6.68
N SER A 58 -7.10 -4.81 7.64
CA SER A 58 -6.03 -4.31 8.51
C SER A 58 -4.74 -4.04 7.73
N GLU A 59 -4.44 -4.88 6.74
CA GLU A 59 -3.31 -4.68 5.84
C GLU A 59 -3.53 -3.47 4.93
N TYR A 60 -4.75 -3.27 4.44
CA TYR A 60 -5.13 -2.05 3.71
C TYR A 60 -4.83 -0.80 4.55
N MET A 61 -5.26 -0.76 5.81
CA MET A 61 -4.98 0.36 6.72
C MET A 61 -3.48 0.54 6.98
N PHE A 62 -2.74 -0.56 7.13
CA PHE A 62 -1.29 -0.53 7.25
C PHE A 62 -0.63 0.08 6.00
N LEU A 63 -0.96 -0.40 4.81
CA LEU A 63 -0.43 0.09 3.54
C LEU A 63 -0.71 1.58 3.36
N LEU A 64 -1.93 2.03 3.65
CA LEU A 64 -2.28 3.47 3.67
C LEU A 64 -1.41 4.26 4.64
N SER A 65 -1.18 3.72 5.84
CA SER A 65 -0.44 4.41 6.90
C SER A 65 1.03 4.63 6.55
N VAL A 66 1.63 3.76 5.72
CA VAL A 66 3.02 3.85 5.30
C VAL A 66 3.20 4.56 3.95
N LEU A 67 2.18 4.55 3.07
CA LEU A 67 2.27 5.09 1.72
C LEU A 67 2.70 6.57 1.69
N ASN A 68 2.19 7.39 2.60
CA ASN A 68 2.52 8.82 2.66
C ASN A 68 3.64 9.16 3.66
N LYS A 69 4.39 8.16 4.16
CA LYS A 69 5.49 8.42 5.09
C LYS A 69 6.76 8.78 4.33
N PRO A 70 7.43 9.89 4.68
CA PRO A 70 8.78 10.14 4.19
C PRO A 70 9.74 9.11 4.78
N LYS A 71 10.90 8.93 4.15
CA LYS A 71 11.94 7.98 4.60
C LYS A 71 12.34 8.18 6.07
N SER A 72 12.37 9.43 6.53
CA SER A 72 12.63 9.78 7.95
C SER A 72 11.58 9.23 8.92
N GLY A 73 10.37 8.93 8.44
CA GLY A 73 9.29 8.34 9.22
C GLY A 73 9.28 6.80 9.24
N PHE A 74 10.10 6.13 8.42
CA PHE A 74 10.11 4.67 8.33
C PHE A 74 10.60 4.02 9.62
N GLU A 75 11.59 4.61 10.29
CA GLU A 75 12.10 4.09 11.56
C GLU A 75 11.01 4.06 12.63
N ILE A 76 10.20 5.11 12.72
CA ILE A 76 9.09 5.20 13.67
C ILE A 76 8.04 4.13 13.33
N ALA A 77 7.63 4.03 12.05
CA ALA A 77 6.66 3.04 11.61
C ALA A 77 7.14 1.60 11.89
N PHE A 78 8.42 1.32 11.68
CA PHE A 78 9.03 0.03 11.97
C PHE A 78 9.01 -0.27 13.48
N LYS A 79 9.45 0.67 14.32
CA LYS A 79 9.44 0.50 15.79
C LYS A 79 8.05 0.33 16.37
N VAL A 80 7.02 0.91 15.75
CA VAL A 80 5.62 0.68 16.16
C VAL A 80 5.19 -0.77 15.91
N LEU A 81 5.76 -1.44 14.90
CA LEU A 81 5.48 -2.84 14.59
C LEU A 81 6.41 -3.83 15.33
N ASP A 82 7.68 -3.47 15.54
CA ASP A 82 8.69 -4.24 16.28
C ASP A 82 8.50 -4.03 17.80
N VAL A 83 7.40 -4.58 18.32
CA VAL A 83 6.93 -4.38 19.70
C VAL A 83 7.97 -4.84 20.72
N ASN A 84 8.70 -5.92 20.42
CA ASN A 84 9.73 -6.45 21.30
C ASN A 84 11.11 -5.78 21.11
N SER A 85 11.24 -4.84 20.18
CA SER A 85 12.50 -4.16 19.84
C SER A 85 13.64 -5.13 19.47
N SER A 86 13.30 -6.25 18.82
CA SER A 86 14.28 -7.26 18.38
C SER A 86 15.09 -6.82 17.17
N GLY A 87 14.64 -5.77 16.46
CA GLY A 87 15.22 -5.31 15.19
C GLY A 87 14.64 -6.03 13.97
N THR A 88 13.70 -6.95 14.15
CA THR A 88 12.97 -7.62 13.07
C THR A 88 11.52 -7.83 13.45
N ILE A 89 10.59 -7.63 12.51
CA ILE A 89 9.17 -7.89 12.76
C ILE A 89 8.89 -9.38 12.51
N GLU A 90 8.24 -10.04 13.46
CA GLU A 90 7.74 -11.41 13.33
C GLU A 90 6.30 -11.45 12.81
N LEU A 91 5.86 -12.61 12.31
CA LEU A 91 4.46 -12.79 11.85
C LEU A 91 3.45 -12.48 12.97
N ALA A 92 3.76 -12.85 14.21
CA ALA A 92 2.90 -12.59 15.36
C ALA A 92 2.76 -11.09 15.66
N GLU A 93 3.85 -10.34 15.52
CA GLU A 93 3.86 -8.89 15.69
C GLU A 93 3.10 -8.20 14.56
N PHE A 94 3.34 -8.60 13.30
CA PHE A 94 2.58 -8.07 12.16
C PHE A 94 1.08 -8.39 12.26
N SER A 95 0.73 -9.59 12.74
CA SER A 95 -0.66 -10.00 12.94
C SER A 95 -1.39 -9.20 14.03
N SER A 96 -0.67 -8.44 14.87
CA SER A 96 -1.29 -7.50 15.81
C SER A 96 -2.12 -6.43 15.10
N LEU A 97 -1.81 -6.11 13.83
CA LEU A 97 -2.59 -5.19 13.00
C LEU A 97 -4.07 -5.60 12.91
N ASN A 98 -4.34 -6.91 12.82
CA ASN A 98 -5.71 -7.44 12.75
C ASN A 98 -6.52 -7.17 14.01
N LYS A 99 -5.87 -6.93 15.15
CA LYS A 99 -6.51 -6.69 16.43
C LYS A 99 -6.83 -5.22 16.66
N VAL A 100 -6.03 -4.33 16.07
CA VAL A 100 -6.29 -2.87 16.08
C VAL A 100 -7.51 -2.56 15.22
N ALA A 101 -7.63 -3.21 14.06
CA ALA A 101 -8.70 -2.96 13.09
C ALA A 101 -10.06 -3.59 13.47
N SER A 102 -10.08 -4.66 14.26
CA SER A 102 -11.30 -5.38 14.64
C SER A 102 -12.11 -4.73 15.77
N GLY A 103 -11.66 -3.60 16.32
CA GLY A 103 -12.45 -2.80 17.24
C GLY A 103 -12.85 -3.54 18.53
N ALA A 104 -11.94 -4.35 19.10
CA ALA A 104 -12.12 -4.86 20.46
C ALA A 104 -12.25 -3.66 21.42
N GLN A 105 -13.51 -3.31 21.68
CA GLN A 105 -14.04 -2.27 22.55
C GLN A 105 -13.01 -1.42 23.32
N ILE A 106 -12.77 -0.20 22.83
CA ILE A 106 -12.15 0.91 23.55
C ILE A 106 -13.16 1.42 24.57
N HIS A 107 -13.41 0.66 25.64
CA HIS A 107 -14.13 1.16 26.81
C HIS A 107 -13.13 1.26 27.97
N HIS A 108 -12.71 2.51 28.24
CA HIS A 108 -11.95 3.00 29.39
C HIS A 108 -10.42 2.77 29.45
N ALA A 109 -9.72 3.91 29.60
CA ALA A 109 -8.46 4.15 30.33
C ALA A 109 -7.09 3.96 29.64
N GLU A 110 -6.35 5.09 29.64
CA GLU A 110 -4.93 5.32 30.00
C GLU A 110 -3.80 4.41 29.45
N GLU A 111 -2.85 5.07 28.76
CA GLU A 111 -1.39 4.85 28.74
C GLU A 111 -0.85 3.43 29.04
N ASN A 112 -1.27 2.41 28.29
CA ASN A 112 -0.41 1.31 27.81
C ASN A 112 -1.20 0.33 26.93
N SER A 113 -1.55 0.77 25.72
CA SER A 113 -2.41 0.01 24.81
C SER A 113 -1.81 -1.31 24.28
N LEU A 114 -0.49 -1.54 24.39
CA LEU A 114 0.18 -2.71 23.80
C LEU A 114 -0.03 -4.03 24.56
N SER A 115 -0.27 -4.00 25.87
CA SER A 115 -0.46 -5.23 26.68
C SER A 115 -1.83 -5.89 26.45
N TYR A 116 -2.87 -5.09 26.20
CA TYR A 116 -4.24 -5.57 25.95
C TYR A 116 -4.39 -6.26 24.58
N PHE A 117 -3.63 -5.83 23.56
CA PHE A 117 -3.59 -6.49 22.24
C PHE A 117 -3.10 -7.95 22.30
N ARG A 118 -2.45 -8.37 23.40
CA ARG A 118 -1.95 -9.73 23.57
C ARG A 118 -3.04 -10.73 23.98
N LEU A 119 -4.06 -10.31 24.73
CA LEU A 119 -5.01 -11.22 25.39
C LEU A 119 -6.07 -11.83 24.45
N TYR A 120 -6.32 -11.20 23.30
CA TYR A 120 -7.24 -11.71 22.27
C TYR A 120 -6.54 -12.47 21.14
N ALA A 121 -5.23 -12.75 21.28
CA ALA A 121 -4.40 -13.40 20.26
C ALA A 121 -4.69 -14.88 20.03
N ASP A 122 -5.23 -15.58 21.03
CA ASP A 122 -5.08 -17.04 21.14
C ASP A 122 -6.23 -17.87 20.55
N LYS A 123 -7.29 -17.26 20.00
CA LYS A 123 -8.52 -18.00 19.69
C LYS A 123 -9.00 -18.05 18.24
N GLU A 124 -8.50 -17.19 17.36
CA GLU A 124 -8.93 -17.17 15.95
C GLU A 124 -7.79 -17.64 15.03
N PRO A 125 -8.05 -18.55 14.07
CA PRO A 125 -7.04 -18.95 13.10
C PRO A 125 -6.61 -17.74 12.26
N ILE A 126 -5.31 -17.47 12.21
CA ILE A 126 -4.74 -16.39 11.39
C ILE A 126 -4.98 -16.72 9.92
N ILE A 127 -5.93 -16.02 9.29
CA ILE A 127 -6.16 -16.10 7.84
C ILE A 127 -4.93 -15.54 7.13
N GLN A 128 -4.25 -16.39 6.36
CA GLN A 128 -3.07 -16.02 5.60
C GLN A 128 -3.42 -15.13 4.41
N THR A 129 -2.59 -14.12 4.18
CA THR A 129 -2.75 -13.12 3.11
C THR A 129 -1.51 -13.14 2.21
N SER A 130 -1.58 -12.45 1.07
CA SER A 130 -0.41 -12.30 0.20
C SER A 130 0.71 -11.51 0.89
N LEU A 131 0.39 -10.49 1.68
CA LEU A 131 1.42 -9.70 2.35
C LEU A 131 2.13 -10.50 3.46
N MET A 132 1.37 -11.26 4.28
CA MET A 132 1.96 -12.18 5.25
C MET A 132 2.82 -13.25 4.57
N ARG A 133 2.34 -13.83 3.46
CA ARG A 133 3.08 -14.83 2.70
C ARG A 133 4.37 -14.25 2.12
N HIS A 134 4.32 -13.03 1.58
CA HIS A 134 5.46 -12.33 1.03
C HIS A 134 6.54 -12.06 2.10
N PHE A 135 6.13 -11.54 3.26
CA PHE A 135 7.07 -11.17 4.33
C PHE A 135 7.59 -12.37 5.13
N PHE A 136 6.72 -13.30 5.55
CA PHE A 136 7.07 -14.32 6.53
C PHE A 136 7.23 -15.72 5.91
N GLY A 137 6.96 -15.85 4.61
CA GLY A 137 7.05 -17.11 3.85
C GLY A 137 5.89 -18.07 4.16
N LYS A 138 5.90 -19.24 3.50
CA LYS A 138 4.81 -20.25 3.61
C LYS A 138 4.55 -20.73 5.03
N ASN A 139 5.60 -20.80 5.85
CA ASN A 139 5.53 -21.33 7.21
C ASN A 139 5.50 -20.22 8.29
N GLY A 140 5.54 -18.94 7.90
CA GLY A 140 5.52 -17.82 8.85
C GLY A 140 6.77 -17.68 9.73
N ARG A 141 7.87 -18.36 9.39
CA ARG A 141 9.10 -18.42 10.22
C ARG A 141 10.19 -17.42 9.82
N LYS A 142 10.03 -16.73 8.70
CA LYS A 142 10.97 -15.68 8.29
C LYS A 142 10.57 -14.40 8.99
N ASN A 143 11.53 -13.56 9.35
CA ASN A 143 11.25 -12.24 9.93
C ASN A 143 11.44 -11.14 8.87
N LEU A 144 10.89 -9.95 9.11
CA LEU A 144 11.05 -8.77 8.27
C LEU A 144 12.01 -7.78 8.93
N SER A 145 13.18 -7.59 8.34
CA SER A 145 14.17 -6.62 8.83
C SER A 145 13.78 -5.18 8.48
N TYR A 146 14.36 -4.20 9.19
CA TYR A 146 14.16 -2.78 8.89
C TYR A 146 14.52 -2.42 7.45
N LYS A 147 15.61 -2.97 6.92
CA LYS A 147 16.04 -2.73 5.52
C LYS A 147 14.99 -3.23 4.52
N GLU A 148 14.50 -4.45 4.72
CA GLU A 148 13.47 -5.03 3.85
C GLU A 148 12.14 -4.27 3.95
N PHE A 149 11.77 -3.81 5.15
CA PHE A 149 10.63 -2.94 5.35
C PHE A 149 10.77 -1.63 4.57
N CYS A 150 11.92 -0.95 4.66
CA CYS A 150 12.17 0.28 3.91
C CYS A 150 12.07 0.04 2.40
N THR A 151 12.74 -1.00 1.89
CA THR A 151 12.69 -1.36 0.47
C THR A 151 11.25 -1.65 0.04
N PHE A 152 10.46 -2.35 0.85
CA PHE A 152 9.05 -2.59 0.56
C PHE A 152 8.25 -1.29 0.44
N VAL A 153 8.38 -0.38 1.41
CA VAL A 153 7.62 0.88 1.41
C VAL A 153 8.04 1.78 0.24
N GLU A 154 9.34 1.88 -0.05
CA GLU A 154 9.85 2.64 -1.20
C GLU A 154 9.34 2.05 -2.53
N ASN A 155 9.39 0.73 -2.68
CA ASN A 155 8.87 0.07 -3.88
C ASN A 155 7.37 0.30 -4.03
N LEU A 156 6.59 0.22 -2.95
CA LEU A 156 5.17 0.50 -2.96
C LEU A 156 4.87 1.94 -3.39
N GLN A 157 5.58 2.91 -2.82
CA GLN A 157 5.45 4.34 -3.17
C GLN A 157 5.77 4.56 -4.65
N ASN A 158 6.91 4.05 -5.12
CA ASN A 158 7.33 4.16 -6.51
C ASN A 158 6.36 3.46 -7.46
N GLU A 159 5.81 2.31 -7.08
CA GLU A 159 4.86 1.56 -7.89
C GLU A 159 3.53 2.30 -8.04
N VAL A 160 2.99 2.89 -6.97
CA VAL A 160 1.78 3.70 -7.04
C VAL A 160 1.98 4.93 -7.95
N LEU A 161 3.10 5.64 -7.78
CA LEU A 161 3.46 6.78 -8.64
C LEU A 161 3.64 6.36 -10.11
N GLU A 162 4.28 5.22 -10.36
CA GLU A 162 4.44 4.71 -11.73
C GLU A 162 3.09 4.38 -12.37
N ILE A 163 2.17 3.77 -11.62
CA ILE A 163 0.83 3.45 -12.14
C ILE A 163 0.07 4.73 -12.48
N GLU A 164 0.10 5.75 -11.61
CA GLU A 164 -0.54 7.04 -11.86
C GLU A 164 0.05 7.73 -13.10
N PHE A 165 1.38 7.73 -13.24
CA PHE A 165 2.07 8.26 -14.41
C PHE A 165 1.65 7.54 -15.71
N LEU A 166 1.70 6.21 -15.72
CA LEU A 166 1.37 5.41 -16.91
C LEU A 166 -0.10 5.58 -17.32
N ARG A 167 -0.99 5.73 -16.34
CA ARG A 167 -2.41 5.97 -16.59
C ARG A 167 -2.63 7.31 -17.28
N GLU A 168 -2.12 8.38 -16.70
CA GLU A 168 -2.29 9.73 -17.24
C GLU A 168 -1.60 9.90 -18.60
N THR A 169 -0.48 9.22 -18.83
CA THR A 169 0.24 9.26 -20.12
C THR A 169 -0.30 8.31 -21.18
N SER A 170 -1.23 7.40 -20.84
CA SER A 170 -1.63 6.27 -21.70
C SER A 170 -0.43 5.42 -22.14
N ASN A 171 0.45 5.09 -21.18
CA ASN A 171 1.70 4.34 -21.35
C ASN A 171 2.78 5.01 -22.22
N ARG A 172 2.70 6.33 -22.42
CA ARG A 172 3.77 7.10 -23.09
C ARG A 172 4.94 7.36 -22.12
N PRO A 173 6.17 7.55 -22.61
CA PRO A 173 7.34 7.76 -21.76
C PRO A 173 7.36 9.13 -21.06
N THR A 174 6.54 10.07 -21.53
CA THR A 174 6.50 11.46 -21.07
C THR A 174 5.06 11.96 -20.91
N MET A 175 4.92 13.00 -20.09
CA MET A 175 3.67 13.65 -19.72
C MET A 175 3.74 15.15 -20.04
N SER A 176 2.64 15.71 -20.53
CA SER A 176 2.54 17.17 -20.70
C SER A 176 2.35 17.90 -19.36
N PRO A 177 2.69 19.20 -19.25
CA PRO A 177 2.44 19.98 -18.04
C PRO A 177 0.96 20.02 -17.63
N ALA A 178 0.04 19.96 -18.60
CA ALA A 178 -1.40 19.92 -18.35
C ALA A 178 -1.81 18.61 -17.66
N GLN A 179 -1.31 17.48 -18.14
CA GLN A 179 -1.52 16.16 -17.54
C GLN A 179 -0.90 16.06 -16.14
N PHE A 180 0.30 16.62 -15.95
CA PHE A 180 0.91 16.66 -14.61
C PHE A 180 0.11 17.50 -13.63
N ALA A 181 -0.38 18.67 -14.07
CA ALA A 181 -1.26 19.48 -13.25
C ALA A 181 -2.59 18.79 -12.94
N HIS A 182 -3.13 17.99 -13.87
CA HIS A 182 -4.34 17.20 -13.64
C HIS A 182 -4.16 16.24 -12.47
N ILE A 183 -3.05 15.48 -12.44
CA ILE A 183 -2.69 14.61 -11.30
C ILE A 183 -2.61 15.41 -10.00
N LEU A 184 -1.86 16.53 -9.99
CA LEU A 184 -1.69 17.32 -8.77
C LEU A 184 -3.01 17.86 -8.25
N LEU A 185 -3.85 18.42 -9.13
CA LEU A 185 -5.13 19.02 -8.78
C LEU A 185 -6.10 17.97 -8.23
N HIS A 186 -6.08 16.75 -8.76
CA HIS A 186 -6.89 15.63 -8.26
C HIS A 186 -6.65 15.31 -6.78
N HIS A 187 -5.44 15.57 -6.27
CA HIS A 187 -5.08 15.40 -4.86
C HIS A 187 -5.23 16.67 -4.02
N THR A 188 -5.88 17.72 -4.56
CA THR A 188 -6.19 18.96 -3.84
C THR A 188 -7.65 19.06 -3.43
N LYS A 189 -7.93 19.87 -2.41
CA LYS A 189 -9.30 20.26 -2.02
C LYS A 189 -9.76 21.55 -2.71
N LEU A 190 -9.24 21.83 -3.90
CA LEU A 190 -9.57 23.06 -4.62
C LEU A 190 -10.92 22.92 -5.32
N PRO A 191 -11.75 23.98 -5.35
CA PRO A 191 -12.95 24.00 -6.16
C PRO A 191 -12.60 23.85 -7.66
N GLU A 192 -13.42 23.13 -8.41
CA GLU A 192 -13.23 22.90 -9.85
C GLU A 192 -13.20 24.22 -10.64
N SER A 193 -13.91 25.25 -10.18
CA SER A 193 -13.87 26.60 -10.75
C SER A 193 -12.48 27.25 -10.71
N CYS A 194 -11.58 26.79 -9.82
CA CYS A 194 -10.20 27.24 -9.79
C CYS A 194 -9.30 26.51 -10.79
N TYR A 195 -9.71 25.34 -11.31
CA TYR A 195 -8.88 24.50 -12.18
C TYR A 195 -8.58 25.21 -13.51
N GLU A 196 -9.60 25.85 -14.08
CA GLU A 196 -9.48 26.61 -15.34
C GLU A 196 -8.38 27.69 -15.28
N ASN A 197 -8.20 28.33 -14.12
CA ASN A 197 -7.15 29.33 -13.93
C ASN A 197 -5.75 28.69 -13.95
N PHE A 198 -5.58 27.50 -13.39
CA PHE A 198 -4.30 26.77 -13.44
C PHE A 198 -4.03 26.28 -14.85
N ILE A 199 -5.00 25.65 -15.51
CA ILE A 199 -4.86 25.15 -16.89
C ILE A 199 -4.55 26.29 -17.86
N THR A 200 -5.19 27.45 -17.71
CA THR A 200 -4.93 28.62 -18.56
C THR A 200 -3.50 29.16 -18.40
N ARG A 201 -2.92 29.07 -17.20
CA ARG A 201 -1.50 29.44 -16.98
C ARG A 201 -0.55 28.47 -17.66
N LEU A 202 -0.89 27.16 -17.69
CA LEU A 202 -0.06 26.14 -18.32
C LEU A 202 0.03 26.31 -19.84
N LYS A 203 -0.99 26.90 -20.48
CA LYS A 203 -0.96 27.25 -21.92
C LYS A 203 0.16 28.26 -22.28
N ARG A 204 0.77 28.91 -21.28
CA ARG A 204 1.91 29.83 -21.48
C ARG A 204 3.27 29.13 -21.48
N LEU A 205 3.31 27.84 -21.12
CA LEU A 205 4.53 27.03 -21.15
C LEU A 205 4.86 26.63 -22.58
N SER A 206 6.13 26.28 -22.81
CA SER A 206 6.59 25.78 -24.12
C SER A 206 5.79 24.52 -24.51
N PRO A 207 5.33 24.40 -25.77
CA PRO A 207 4.65 23.19 -26.24
C PRO A 207 5.54 21.94 -26.23
N ASP A 208 6.87 22.13 -26.26
CA ASP A 208 7.85 21.03 -26.24
C ASP A 208 8.25 20.62 -24.81
N LEU A 209 7.70 21.27 -23.78
CA LEU A 209 8.00 20.93 -22.40
C LEU A 209 7.36 19.59 -22.06
N GLU A 210 8.19 18.59 -21.78
CA GLU A 210 7.75 17.26 -21.40
C GLU A 210 8.32 16.87 -20.03
N ILE A 211 7.47 16.24 -19.22
CA ILE A 211 7.81 15.72 -17.90
C ILE A 211 8.09 14.23 -18.05
N THR A 212 9.31 13.84 -17.72
CA THR A 212 9.72 12.44 -17.77
C THR A 212 9.25 11.69 -16.52
N ARG A 213 9.13 10.37 -16.65
CA ARG A 213 8.84 9.48 -15.51
C ARG A 213 9.79 9.71 -14.32
N ASN A 214 11.08 9.89 -14.57
CA ASN A 214 12.06 10.06 -13.50
C ASN A 214 11.83 11.36 -12.71
N PHE A 215 11.43 12.44 -13.38
CA PHE A 215 11.06 13.69 -12.72
C PHE A 215 9.78 13.56 -11.89
N PHE A 216 8.84 12.72 -12.31
CA PHE A 216 7.58 12.53 -11.57
C PHE A 216 7.77 11.72 -10.29
N ILE A 217 8.67 10.74 -10.30
CA ILE A 217 8.88 9.80 -9.18
C ILE A 217 9.87 10.34 -8.14
N PHE A 218 10.79 11.24 -8.50
CA PHE A 218 11.86 11.78 -7.64
C PHE A 218 11.76 13.30 -7.49
#